data_AF-Q75M98-F1
#
_entry.id   AF-Q75M98-F1
#
_cell.length_a   1.000
_cell.length_b   1.000
_cell.length_c   1.000
_cell.angle_alpha   90.00
_cell.angle_beta   90.00
_cell.angle_gamma   90.00
#
_symmetry.space_group_name_H-M   'P 1'
#
loop_
_entity.id
_entity.type
_entity.pdbx_description
1 polymer ?
#
loop_
_entity_poly.entity_id
_entity_poly.type
_entity_poly.pdbx_seq_one_letter_code
_entity_poly.pdbx_strand_id
1 'polypeptide(L)'
;MPKNKKRNTPHRGSSAGGGGSGAAAATAATAGGQHRNVQPFSDEDASIETMSHCSGYSDPSSFAEDGPEVLDEEGTQEDLEYKLKGLIDLTLDKSAKTRQAALEGIKNALASKMLYEFILERRMTLTDSIERCLKKGKSDEQRAAAALASVLCIQLGPGIESEEILKTLGPILKKIICDGSASMQARQT
;
A
#
# COMPACT_ATOMS: atom_id res chain seq x y z
N MET A 1 3.34 -33.60 -52.79
CA MET A 1 3.31 -35.02 -52.34
C MET A 1 3.24 -35.05 -50.82
N PRO A 2 2.22 -35.68 -50.19
CA PRO A 2 2.00 -35.63 -48.73
C PRO A 2 2.18 -36.99 -48.05
N LYS A 3 2.95 -37.09 -46.95
CA LYS A 3 2.99 -38.18 -45.93
C LYS A 3 3.68 -37.58 -44.68
N ASN A 4 3.31 -37.76 -43.41
CA ASN A 4 2.50 -38.79 -42.77
C ASN A 4 1.96 -38.32 -41.42
N LYS A 5 0.83 -38.93 -41.07
CA LYS A 5 0.05 -38.86 -39.83
C LYS A 5 0.56 -39.88 -38.81
N LYS A 6 0.60 -39.54 -37.52
CA LYS A 6 0.38 -40.52 -36.44
C LYS A 6 -0.15 -39.84 -35.17
N ARG A 7 -1.21 -40.45 -34.65
CA ARG A 7 -2.02 -40.13 -33.48
C ARG A 7 -1.83 -41.30 -32.51
N ASN A 8 -1.65 -41.08 -31.21
CA ASN A 8 -2.18 -41.98 -30.17
C ASN A 8 -2.07 -41.39 -28.74
N THR A 9 -3.21 -41.31 -28.06
CA THR A 9 -3.45 -41.34 -26.60
C THR A 9 -3.79 -42.78 -26.18
N PRO A 10 -4.15 -43.09 -24.92
CA PRO A 10 -3.63 -42.71 -23.60
C PRO A 10 -3.16 -43.98 -22.81
N HIS A 11 -2.56 -43.82 -21.63
CA HIS A 11 -2.39 -44.94 -20.68
C HIS A 11 -3.03 -44.64 -19.32
N ARG A 12 -3.72 -45.67 -18.83
CA ARG A 12 -4.56 -45.75 -17.64
C ARG A 12 -3.82 -46.56 -16.57
N GLY A 13 -4.08 -46.28 -15.30
CA GLY A 13 -3.82 -47.16 -14.16
C GLY A 13 -3.35 -46.39 -12.92
N SER A 14 -3.72 -46.69 -11.68
CA SER A 14 -4.85 -47.37 -11.00
C SER A 14 -4.43 -47.48 -9.52
N SER A 15 -5.39 -47.34 -8.58
CA SER A 15 -5.39 -47.88 -7.19
C SER A 15 -4.30 -47.38 -6.23
N ALA A 16 -4.41 -47.30 -4.90
CA ALA A 16 -5.37 -47.50 -3.80
C ALA A 16 -4.73 -46.72 -2.60
N GLY A 17 -5.29 -46.40 -1.44
CA GLY A 17 -6.36 -46.94 -0.60
C GLY A 17 -5.96 -46.69 0.88
N GLY A 18 -6.95 -46.61 1.78
CA GLY A 18 -6.80 -46.65 3.25
C GLY A 18 -6.51 -45.29 3.91
N GLY A 19 -7.23 -44.79 4.91
CA GLY A 19 -8.06 -45.45 5.93
C GLY A 19 -7.39 -45.26 7.30
N GLY A 20 -8.00 -44.49 8.21
CA GLY A 20 -7.47 -44.30 9.57
C GLY A 20 -8.25 -43.29 10.39
N SER A 21 -9.04 -43.81 11.32
CA SER A 21 -9.98 -43.15 12.23
C SER A 21 -9.52 -43.21 13.70
N GLY A 22 -9.88 -42.22 14.52
CA GLY A 22 -9.88 -42.26 16.00
C GLY A 22 -10.20 -40.87 16.58
N ALA A 23 -11.41 -40.57 17.10
CA ALA A 23 -11.96 -40.88 18.44
C ALA A 23 -11.11 -40.30 19.59
N ALA A 24 -11.46 -39.17 20.23
CA ALA A 24 -12.53 -38.88 21.22
C ALA A 24 -12.08 -39.06 22.70
N ALA A 25 -12.24 -38.01 23.53
CA ALA A 25 -12.57 -37.97 24.98
C ALA A 25 -12.17 -36.59 25.58
N ALA A 26 -13.11 -35.72 25.99
CA ALA A 26 -13.83 -35.64 27.28
C ALA A 26 -13.04 -34.87 28.38
N THR A 27 -13.41 -33.62 28.68
CA THR A 27 -14.25 -33.10 29.80
C THR A 27 -13.49 -32.67 31.08
N ALA A 28 -13.59 -31.37 31.36
CA ALA A 28 -13.85 -30.69 32.63
C ALA A 28 -13.14 -31.12 33.94
N ALA A 29 -12.52 -30.13 34.59
CA ALA A 29 -12.44 -30.03 36.04
C ALA A 29 -12.63 -28.56 36.48
N THR A 30 -13.55 -28.37 37.43
CA THR A 30 -13.89 -27.13 38.13
C THR A 30 -13.28 -27.16 39.53
N ALA A 31 -12.96 -25.98 40.08
CA ALA A 31 -13.14 -25.55 41.49
C ALA A 31 -11.88 -25.06 42.25
N GLY A 32 -12.05 -23.90 42.90
CA GLY A 32 -11.39 -23.47 44.15
C GLY A 32 -10.24 -22.48 43.96
N GLY A 33 -10.16 -21.31 44.59
CA GLY A 33 -10.99 -20.66 45.61
C GLY A 33 -10.50 -19.22 45.82
N GLN A 34 -11.38 -18.38 46.35
CA GLN A 34 -11.13 -16.98 46.74
C GLN A 34 -10.08 -16.89 47.86
N HIS A 35 -9.37 -15.76 47.97
CA HIS A 35 -9.18 -15.01 49.22
C HIS A 35 -8.56 -13.62 48.96
N ARG A 36 -9.12 -12.62 49.65
CA ARG A 36 -8.78 -11.19 49.67
C ARG A 36 -7.31 -10.89 49.97
N ASN A 37 -6.78 -9.81 49.40
CA ASN A 37 -6.26 -8.72 50.24
C ASN A 37 -6.34 -7.37 49.52
N VAL A 38 -6.91 -6.38 50.20
CA VAL A 38 -7.16 -5.02 49.74
C VAL A 38 -6.42 -4.09 50.71
N GLN A 39 -5.73 -3.09 50.16
CA GLN A 39 -5.15 -1.87 50.79
C GLN A 39 -3.78 -2.02 51.51
N PRO A 40 -2.97 -0.94 51.63
CA PRO A 40 -3.35 0.47 51.46
C PRO A 40 -2.45 1.32 50.53
N PHE A 41 -3.04 2.45 50.13
CA PHE A 41 -2.35 3.67 49.71
C PHE A 41 -1.26 4.05 50.72
N SER A 42 -0.04 4.32 50.24
CA SER A 42 0.93 5.15 50.95
C SER A 42 1.22 6.36 50.07
N ASP A 43 0.62 7.48 50.47
CA ASP A 43 1.02 8.83 50.10
C ASP A 43 2.34 9.13 50.82
N GLU A 44 3.38 9.52 50.09
CA GLU A 44 4.53 10.26 50.62
C GLU A 44 5.09 11.12 49.49
N ASP A 45 4.90 12.42 49.68
CA ASP A 45 5.45 13.54 48.94
C ASP A 45 6.98 13.44 48.81
N ALA A 46 7.47 13.46 47.56
CA ALA A 46 8.88 13.76 47.28
C ALA A 46 8.93 14.62 46.02
N SER A 47 8.54 15.87 46.21
CA SER A 47 8.91 17.00 45.38
C SER A 47 10.42 16.99 45.08
N ILE A 48 10.81 16.81 43.81
CA ILE A 48 12.03 17.43 43.28
C ILE A 48 11.75 18.06 41.91
N GLU A 49 11.66 19.38 41.91
CA GLU A 49 11.66 20.20 40.70
C GLU A 49 12.99 19.99 39.97
N THR A 50 12.98 19.35 38.80
CA THR A 50 14.14 19.39 37.91
C THR A 50 13.93 20.53 36.92
N MET A 51 14.25 21.74 37.39
CA MET A 51 14.35 22.96 36.60
C MET A 51 15.58 22.84 35.68
N SER A 52 15.38 22.38 34.44
CA SER A 52 16.44 22.44 33.42
C SER A 52 16.44 23.84 32.81
N HIS A 53 17.43 24.64 33.22
CA HIS A 53 17.68 25.96 32.66
C HIS A 53 18.27 25.86 31.24
N CYS A 54 17.68 26.63 30.33
CA CYS A 54 18.27 27.01 29.05
C CYS A 54 19.69 27.55 29.25
N SER A 55 20.65 27.08 28.47
CA SER A 55 21.86 27.83 28.14
C SER A 55 21.90 28.00 26.63
N GLY A 56 21.60 29.21 26.19
CA GLY A 56 21.96 29.65 24.85
C GLY A 56 23.46 29.86 24.77
N TYR A 57 24.08 29.28 23.75
CA TYR A 57 25.34 29.76 23.22
C TYR A 57 25.13 30.03 21.74
N SER A 58 24.96 31.31 21.42
CA SER A 58 25.18 31.83 20.08
C SER A 58 26.68 31.79 19.84
N ASP A 59 27.13 31.04 18.84
CA ASP A 59 28.47 31.18 18.29
C ASP A 59 28.36 31.75 16.87
N PRO A 60 28.77 33.00 16.63
CA PRO A 60 28.94 33.54 15.30
C PRO A 60 30.40 33.35 14.89
N SER A 61 30.73 32.27 14.18
CA SER A 61 31.99 32.21 13.45
C SER A 61 31.98 31.25 12.27
N SER A 62 32.04 31.87 11.09
CA SER A 62 32.88 31.49 9.95
C SER A 62 32.65 30.11 9.31
N PHE A 63 31.89 30.10 8.21
CA PHE A 63 32.19 29.20 7.10
C PHE A 63 32.27 30.02 5.81
N ALA A 64 33.50 30.28 5.37
CA ALA A 64 33.80 30.55 3.98
C ALA A 64 34.05 29.20 3.31
N GLU A 65 33.11 28.74 2.50
CA GLU A 65 33.39 27.89 1.35
C GLU A 65 32.27 28.07 0.33
N ASP A 66 32.65 28.57 -0.84
CA ASP A 66 31.89 28.56 -2.08
C ASP A 66 31.67 27.09 -2.49
N GLY A 67 30.61 26.49 -1.96
CA GLY A 67 30.07 25.22 -2.45
C GLY A 67 29.00 25.51 -3.49
N PRO A 68 28.92 24.75 -4.60
CA PRO A 68 27.88 24.95 -5.60
C PRO A 68 26.54 24.88 -4.89
N GLU A 69 25.81 25.99 -4.98
CA GLU A 69 24.39 26.09 -4.66
C GLU A 69 23.73 24.83 -5.23
N VAL A 70 23.44 23.87 -4.33
CA VAL A 70 22.53 22.78 -4.67
C VAL A 70 21.22 23.48 -4.87
N LEU A 71 20.98 23.84 -6.13
CA LEU A 71 19.79 24.46 -6.65
C LEU A 71 18.61 23.74 -5.99
N ASP A 72 18.01 24.43 -5.04
CA ASP A 72 16.79 24.03 -4.36
C ASP A 72 15.68 24.05 -5.41
N GLU A 73 15.64 23.03 -6.27
CA GLU A 73 14.48 22.74 -7.12
C GLU A 73 13.40 22.00 -6.31
N GLU A 74 13.29 22.27 -5.02
CA GLU A 74 12.06 22.02 -4.28
C GLU A 74 11.02 23.05 -4.76
N GLY A 75 10.48 22.80 -5.96
CA GLY A 75 9.40 23.61 -6.53
C GLY A 75 8.26 23.77 -5.53
N THR A 76 7.54 24.89 -5.61
CA THR A 76 6.45 25.19 -4.69
C THR A 76 5.38 24.08 -4.72
N GLN A 77 4.50 24.03 -3.71
CA GLN A 77 3.38 23.08 -3.74
C GLN A 77 2.53 23.23 -5.01
N GLU A 78 2.34 24.47 -5.48
CA GLU A 78 1.59 24.76 -6.70
C GLU A 78 2.29 24.17 -7.94
N ASP A 79 3.62 24.26 -8.02
CA ASP A 79 4.41 23.65 -9.10
C ASP A 79 4.29 22.12 -9.09
N LEU A 80 4.31 21.52 -7.90
CA LEU A 80 4.10 20.08 -7.74
C LEU A 80 2.70 19.67 -8.18
N GLU A 81 1.67 20.38 -7.75
CA GLU A 81 0.28 20.12 -8.16
C GLU A 81 0.08 20.33 -9.67
N TYR A 82 0.75 21.31 -10.26
CA TYR A 82 0.76 21.51 -11.71
C TYR A 82 1.41 20.32 -12.45
N LYS A 83 2.57 19.85 -11.99
CA LYS A 83 3.22 18.64 -12.50
C LYS A 83 2.30 17.41 -12.36
N LEU A 84 1.61 17.28 -11.23
CA LEU A 84 0.66 16.17 -10.99
C LEU A 84 -0.53 16.21 -11.94
N LYS A 85 -1.08 17.39 -12.27
CA LYS A 85 -2.14 17.52 -13.29
C LYS A 85 -1.66 16.97 -14.63
N GLY A 86 -0.44 17.33 -15.04
CA GLY A 86 0.17 16.78 -16.27
C GLY A 86 0.35 15.26 -16.23
N LEU A 87 0.77 14.69 -15.09
CA LEU A 87 0.85 13.24 -14.92
C LEU A 87 -0.52 12.56 -15.00
N ILE A 88 -1.57 13.18 -14.44
CA ILE A 88 -2.95 12.66 -14.54
C ILE A 88 -3.38 12.59 -16.01
N ASP A 89 -3.10 13.61 -16.82
CA ASP A 89 -3.41 13.58 -18.26
C ASP A 89 -2.67 12.44 -18.98
N LEU A 90 -1.40 12.21 -18.62
CA LEU A 90 -0.60 11.12 -19.17
C LEU A 90 -1.10 9.72 -18.81
N THR A 91 -1.98 9.57 -17.81
CA THR A 91 -2.65 8.27 -17.55
C THR A 91 -3.62 7.87 -18.65
N LEU A 92 -3.95 8.76 -19.59
CA LEU A 92 -4.80 8.48 -20.74
C LEU A 92 -4.00 8.27 -22.04
N ASP A 93 -2.66 8.31 -21.96
CA ASP A 93 -1.80 8.19 -23.14
C ASP A 93 -1.96 6.84 -23.86
N LYS A 94 -1.72 6.84 -25.18
CA LYS A 94 -1.80 5.63 -26.00
C LYS A 94 -0.74 4.59 -25.60
N SER A 95 0.44 5.04 -25.19
CA SER A 95 1.56 4.20 -24.78
C SER A 95 1.37 3.68 -23.35
N ALA A 96 1.39 2.35 -23.20
CA ALA A 96 1.35 1.70 -21.89
C ALA A 96 2.53 2.11 -20.99
N LYS A 97 3.72 2.30 -21.58
CA LYS A 97 4.91 2.71 -20.83
C LYS A 97 4.76 4.14 -20.28
N THR A 98 4.14 5.04 -21.04
CA THR A 98 3.86 6.41 -20.59
C THR A 98 2.85 6.41 -19.46
N ARG A 99 1.77 5.64 -19.59
CA ARG A 99 0.77 5.49 -18.51
C ARG A 99 1.38 4.91 -17.24
N GLN A 100 2.21 3.87 -17.35
CA GLN A 100 2.93 3.30 -16.21
C GLN A 100 3.81 4.35 -15.51
N ALA A 101 4.65 5.06 -16.26
CA ALA A 101 5.52 6.09 -15.70
C ALA A 101 4.72 7.22 -15.03
N ALA A 102 3.57 7.59 -15.61
CA ALA A 102 2.67 8.57 -15.01
C ALA A 102 2.10 8.09 -13.66
N LEU A 103 1.59 6.86 -13.59
CA LEU A 103 1.09 6.25 -12.35
C LEU A 103 2.17 6.20 -11.27
N GLU A 104 3.40 5.80 -11.63
CA GLU A 104 4.54 5.76 -10.71
C GLU A 104 4.92 7.16 -10.23
N GLY A 105 4.93 8.15 -11.12
CA GLY A 105 5.18 9.56 -10.78
C GLY A 105 4.17 10.11 -9.79
N ILE A 106 2.87 9.88 -10.03
CA ILE A 106 1.80 10.30 -9.11
C ILE A 106 2.00 9.59 -7.77
N LYS A 107 2.18 8.27 -7.76
CA LYS A 107 2.37 7.48 -6.54
C LYS A 107 3.57 7.98 -5.73
N ASN A 108 4.70 8.28 -6.37
CA ASN A 108 5.89 8.77 -5.68
C ASN A 108 5.66 10.16 -5.06
N ALA A 109 5.05 11.10 -5.80
CA ALA A 109 4.75 12.42 -5.28
C ALA A 109 3.80 12.37 -4.07
N LEU A 110 2.73 11.56 -4.17
CA LEU A 110 1.80 11.34 -3.07
C LEU A 110 2.42 10.56 -1.90
N ALA A 111 3.40 9.69 -2.14
CA ALA A 111 4.12 9.04 -1.04
C ALA A 111 5.03 10.01 -0.29
N SER A 112 5.56 11.03 -0.96
CA SER A 112 6.48 12.01 -0.36
C SER A 112 5.78 13.20 0.31
N LYS A 113 4.56 13.57 -0.12
CA LYS A 113 3.85 14.74 0.40
C LYS A 113 2.34 14.47 0.58
N MET A 114 1.80 14.92 1.71
CA MET A 114 0.36 14.90 1.96
C MET A 114 -0.32 15.98 1.13
N LEU A 115 -1.22 15.56 0.23
CA LEU A 115 -1.89 16.39 -0.77
C LEU A 115 -3.39 16.09 -0.76
N TYR A 116 -4.00 16.10 0.42
CA TYR A 116 -5.38 15.67 0.65
C TYR A 116 -6.39 16.43 -0.23
N GLU A 117 -6.35 17.77 -0.23
CA GLU A 117 -7.28 18.60 -1.01
C GLU A 117 -7.16 18.32 -2.52
N PHE A 118 -5.92 18.25 -3.02
CA PHE A 118 -5.64 17.93 -4.41
C PHE A 118 -6.22 16.57 -4.83
N ILE A 119 -6.07 15.55 -3.96
CA ILE A 119 -6.63 14.21 -4.19
C ILE A 119 -8.15 14.27 -4.15
N LEU A 120 -8.73 14.94 -3.16
CA LEU A 120 -10.18 15.01 -2.97
C LEU A 120 -10.87 15.62 -4.20
N GLU A 121 -10.33 16.73 -4.72
CA GLU A 121 -10.82 17.39 -5.94
C GLU A 121 -10.78 16.48 -7.19
N ARG A 122 -9.83 15.52 -7.25
CA ARG A 122 -9.55 14.70 -8.44
C ARG A 122 -9.86 13.22 -8.22
N ARG A 123 -10.51 12.87 -7.11
CA ARG A 123 -10.73 11.49 -6.66
C ARG A 123 -11.38 10.63 -7.73
N MET A 124 -12.42 11.15 -8.39
CA MET A 124 -13.15 10.44 -9.45
C MET A 124 -12.22 10.13 -10.63
N THR A 125 -11.51 11.14 -11.15
CA THR A 125 -10.57 10.98 -12.27
C THR A 125 -9.44 10.01 -11.96
N LEU A 126 -8.85 10.13 -10.76
CA LEU A 126 -7.78 9.22 -10.32
C LEU A 126 -8.29 7.78 -10.23
N THR A 127 -9.48 7.58 -9.68
CA THR A 127 -10.10 6.25 -9.56
C THR A 127 -10.37 5.65 -10.95
N ASP A 128 -10.92 6.42 -11.89
CA ASP A 128 -11.19 5.98 -13.25
C ASP A 128 -9.90 5.58 -14.01
N SER A 129 -8.85 6.37 -13.84
CA SER A 129 -7.53 6.09 -14.43
C SER A 129 -6.93 4.81 -13.87
N ILE A 130 -6.98 4.62 -12.56
CA ILE A 130 -6.49 3.40 -11.88
C ILE A 130 -7.32 2.19 -12.31
N GLU A 131 -8.65 2.28 -12.26
CA GLU A 131 -9.56 1.21 -12.67
C GLU A 131 -9.25 0.75 -14.11
N ARG A 132 -9.07 1.70 -15.02
CA ARG A 132 -8.73 1.41 -16.42
C ARG A 132 -7.40 0.67 -16.52
N CYS A 133 -6.36 1.13 -15.82
CA CYS A 133 -5.04 0.53 -15.83
C CYS A 133 -5.02 -0.85 -15.18
N LEU A 134 -5.80 -1.07 -14.12
CA LEU A 134 -6.00 -2.39 -13.51
C LEU A 134 -6.72 -3.35 -14.45
N LYS A 135 -7.75 -2.90 -15.16
CA LYS A 135 -8.56 -3.75 -16.05
C LYS A 135 -7.88 -4.07 -17.38
N LYS A 136 -7.16 -3.10 -17.96
CA LYS A 136 -6.63 -3.18 -19.34
C LYS A 136 -5.11 -3.21 -19.42
N GLY A 137 -4.42 -2.78 -18.37
CA GLY A 137 -2.96 -2.76 -18.31
C GLY A 137 -2.38 -4.16 -18.11
N LYS A 138 -1.06 -4.25 -18.23
CA LYS A 138 -0.29 -5.48 -18.03
C LYS A 138 0.67 -5.32 -16.86
N SER A 139 0.88 -6.38 -16.08
CA SER A 139 1.92 -6.54 -15.04
C SER A 139 2.37 -5.25 -14.36
N ASP A 140 3.37 -4.56 -14.91
CA ASP A 140 3.95 -3.34 -14.32
C ASP A 140 2.96 -2.17 -14.23
N GLU A 141 2.10 -1.99 -15.24
CA GLU A 141 1.04 -0.98 -15.23
C GLU A 141 -0.01 -1.31 -14.16
N GLN A 142 -0.37 -2.59 -14.01
CA GLN A 142 -1.31 -3.03 -12.97
C GLN A 142 -0.71 -2.87 -11.57
N ARG A 143 0.58 -3.17 -11.40
CA ARG A 143 1.31 -2.98 -10.15
C ARG A 143 1.36 -1.49 -9.77
N ALA A 144 1.75 -0.62 -10.70
CA ALA A 144 1.80 0.82 -10.46
C ALA A 144 0.41 1.38 -10.09
N ALA A 145 -0.64 0.94 -10.80
CA ALA A 145 -2.01 1.33 -10.51
C ALA A 145 -2.48 0.85 -9.13
N ALA A 146 -2.19 -0.40 -8.76
CA ALA A 146 -2.52 -0.94 -7.45
C ALA A 146 -1.78 -0.21 -6.32
N ALA A 147 -0.49 0.09 -6.50
CA ALA A 147 0.29 0.85 -5.53
C ALA A 147 -0.25 2.28 -5.36
N LEU A 148 -0.63 2.94 -6.47
CA LEU A 148 -1.27 4.26 -6.41
C LEU A 148 -2.62 4.19 -5.67
N ALA A 149 -3.44 3.17 -5.92
CA ALA A 149 -4.70 2.96 -5.20
C ALA A 149 -4.49 2.90 -3.68
N SER A 150 -3.46 2.18 -3.23
CA SER A 150 -3.10 2.09 -1.81
C SER A 150 -2.71 3.45 -1.25
N VAL A 151 -1.85 4.21 -1.93
CA VAL A 151 -1.43 5.55 -1.47
C VAL A 151 -2.61 6.52 -1.40
N LEU A 152 -3.55 6.48 -2.35
CA LEU A 152 -4.77 7.28 -2.30
C LEU A 152 -5.62 6.95 -1.08
N CYS A 153 -5.85 5.66 -0.80
CA CYS A 153 -6.63 5.24 0.35
C CYS A 153 -5.96 5.66 1.68
N ILE A 154 -4.63 5.60 1.75
CA ILE A 154 -3.86 6.04 2.92
C ILE A 154 -4.01 7.54 3.13
N GLN A 155 -3.84 8.35 2.08
CA GLN A 155 -3.95 9.80 2.21
C GLN A 155 -5.36 10.27 2.54
N LEU A 156 -6.39 9.65 1.95
CA LEU A 156 -7.79 9.99 2.23
C LEU A 156 -8.23 9.56 3.62
N GLY A 157 -7.52 8.62 4.24
CA GLY A 157 -7.84 8.08 5.56
C GLY A 157 -9.17 7.30 5.57
N PRO A 158 -9.66 6.92 6.75
CA PRO A 158 -10.97 6.29 6.89
C PRO A 158 -12.09 7.29 6.56
N GLY A 159 -12.96 6.96 5.61
CA GLY A 159 -14.05 7.84 5.20
C GLY A 159 -14.83 7.31 4.00
N ILE A 160 -15.91 7.99 3.63
CA ILE A 160 -16.74 7.61 2.47
C ILE A 160 -15.93 7.68 1.17
N GLU A 161 -14.94 8.56 1.12
CA GLU A 161 -14.06 8.84 0.00
C GLU A 161 -13.16 7.64 -0.30
N SER A 162 -12.46 7.09 0.70
CA SER A 162 -11.62 5.90 0.52
C SER A 162 -12.47 4.64 0.32
N GLU A 163 -13.63 4.55 0.98
CA GLU A 163 -14.58 3.46 0.76
C GLU A 163 -15.09 3.41 -0.69
N GLU A 164 -15.39 4.54 -1.31
CA GLU A 164 -15.85 4.60 -2.70
C GLU A 164 -14.77 4.14 -3.68
N ILE A 165 -13.51 4.49 -3.42
CA ILE A 165 -12.37 3.94 -4.17
C ILE A 165 -12.32 2.42 -4.02
N LEU A 166 -12.39 1.91 -2.78
CA LEU A 166 -12.31 0.46 -2.52
C LEU A 166 -13.53 -0.31 -3.06
N LYS A 167 -14.73 0.27 -3.03
CA LYS A 167 -15.93 -0.31 -3.65
C LYS A 167 -15.72 -0.52 -5.16
N THR A 168 -15.03 0.41 -5.82
CA THR A 168 -14.75 0.36 -7.25
C THR A 168 -13.58 -0.57 -7.57
N LEU A 169 -12.44 -0.41 -6.88
CA LEU A 169 -11.18 -1.07 -7.21
C LEU A 169 -11.02 -2.44 -6.53
N GLY A 170 -11.59 -2.63 -5.34
CA GLY A 170 -11.44 -3.81 -4.50
C GLY A 170 -11.78 -5.13 -5.21
N PRO A 171 -12.92 -5.24 -5.92
CA PRO A 171 -13.25 -6.44 -6.69
C PRO A 171 -12.22 -6.76 -7.79
N ILE A 172 -11.65 -5.75 -8.42
CA ILE A 172 -10.65 -5.89 -9.50
C ILE A 172 -9.33 -6.38 -8.93
N LEU A 173 -8.86 -5.76 -7.85
CA LEU A 173 -7.64 -6.14 -7.13
C LEU A 173 -7.75 -7.57 -6.60
N LYS A 174 -8.88 -7.93 -5.98
CA LYS A 174 -9.14 -9.31 -5.51
C LYS A 174 -9.05 -10.31 -6.66
N LYS A 175 -9.62 -9.98 -7.82
CA LYS A 175 -9.53 -10.84 -9.00
C LYS A 175 -8.08 -11.03 -9.46
N ILE A 176 -7.28 -9.96 -9.53
CA ILE A 176 -5.88 -10.01 -9.95
C ILE A 176 -5.04 -10.87 -9.00
N ILE A 177 -5.21 -10.69 -7.68
CA ILE A 177 -4.46 -11.44 -6.67
C ILE A 177 -4.80 -12.93 -6.71
N CYS A 178 -6.07 -13.27 -6.90
CA CYS A 178 -6.52 -14.66 -6.97
C CYS A 178 -6.26 -15.34 -8.33
N ASP A 179 -5.86 -14.59 -9.36
CA ASP A 179 -5.55 -15.13 -10.68
C ASP A 179 -4.15 -15.76 -10.69
N GLY A 180 -4.11 -17.10 -10.65
CA GLY A 180 -2.88 -17.89 -10.73
C GLY A 180 -2.09 -17.69 -12.04
N SER A 181 -2.76 -17.21 -13.10
CA SER A 181 -2.14 -16.94 -14.40
C SER A 181 -1.61 -15.51 -14.54
N ALA A 182 -2.00 -14.59 -13.65
CA ALA A 182 -1.43 -13.25 -13.59
C ALA A 182 0.06 -13.30 -13.19
N SER A 183 0.83 -12.28 -13.57
CA SER A 183 2.26 -12.23 -13.23
C SER A 183 2.45 -12.12 -11.70
N MET A 184 3.56 -12.68 -11.19
CA MET A 184 3.94 -12.51 -9.77
C MET A 184 4.01 -11.03 -9.37
N GLN A 185 4.46 -10.18 -10.31
CA GLN A 185 4.58 -8.75 -10.08
C GLN A 185 3.23 -8.07 -9.91
N ALA A 186 2.21 -8.44 -10.71
CA ALA A 186 0.86 -7.91 -10.56
C ALA A 186 0.21 -8.33 -9.23
N ARG A 187 0.64 -9.45 -8.65
CA ARG A 187 0.16 -9.96 -7.35
C ARG A 187 0.94 -9.41 -6.15
N GLN A 188 2.06 -8.73 -6.38
CA GLN A 188 2.89 -8.11 -5.34
C GLN A 188 2.73 -6.59 -5.43
N THR A 189 1.99 -6.05 -4.48
CA THR A 189 1.86 -4.59 -4.23
C THR A 189 2.86 -4.14 -3.18
#